data_AF-A0A535G7Q2-F1
#
_entry.id   AF-A0A535G7Q2-F1
#
_cell.length_a   1.000
_cell.length_b   1.000
_cell.length_c   1.000
_cell.angle_alpha   90.00
_cell.angle_beta   90.00
_cell.angle_gamma   90.00
#
_symmetry.space_group_name_H-M   'P 1'
#
loop_
_entity.id
_entity.type
_entity.pdbx_description
1 polymer ?
#
loop_
_entity_poly.entity_id
_entity_poly.type
_entity_poly.pdbx_seq_one_letter_code
_entity_poly.pdbx_strand_id
1 'polypeptide(L)'
;MAIATGIGHARNAILARTADGVIAIGGGLGTLSEIALALRNQRPIVGIRTWRFDRDQRTEPELPVAATPAEALDWLFQRMPQPA
;
A
#
# COMPACT_ATOMS: atom_id res chain seq x y z
N MET A 1 -8.78 12.01 2.66
CA MET A 1 -9.13 13.17 1.80
C MET A 1 -8.42 13.03 0.47
N ALA A 2 -9.15 12.91 -0.65
CA ALA A 2 -8.56 12.82 -1.99
C ALA A 2 -8.59 14.21 -2.63
N ILE A 3 -7.41 14.82 -2.85
CA ILE A 3 -7.31 16.10 -3.56
C ILE A 3 -7.16 15.80 -5.05
N ALA A 4 -8.13 16.16 -5.88
CA ALA A 4 -8.07 15.98 -7.33
C ALA A 4 -7.24 17.10 -7.97
N THR A 5 -5.99 16.84 -8.37
CA THR A 5 -5.07 17.87 -8.92
C THR A 5 -4.79 17.75 -10.42
N GLY A 6 -5.49 16.89 -11.17
CA GLY A 6 -5.38 16.86 -12.64
C GLY A 6 -4.03 16.39 -13.23
N ILE A 7 -3.17 15.70 -12.46
CA ILE A 7 -1.83 15.24 -12.92
C ILE A 7 -1.78 13.72 -13.25
N GLY A 8 -2.92 13.04 -13.39
CA GLY A 8 -2.99 11.62 -13.76
C GLY A 8 -2.20 10.66 -12.83
N HIS A 9 -1.67 9.55 -13.37
CA HIS A 9 -0.97 8.47 -12.65
C HIS A 9 0.34 8.86 -11.95
N ALA A 10 0.96 9.99 -12.34
CA ALA A 10 2.24 10.44 -11.76
C ALA A 10 2.09 10.88 -10.29
N ARG A 11 0.90 11.34 -9.90
CA ARG A 11 0.61 11.75 -8.53
C ARG A 11 0.58 10.59 -7.54
N ASN A 12 0.07 9.43 -7.96
CA ASN A 12 0.06 8.22 -7.13
C ASN A 12 1.47 7.71 -6.89
N ALA A 13 2.38 7.91 -7.85
CA ALA A 13 3.80 7.60 -7.69
C ALA A 13 4.53 8.53 -6.72
N ILE A 14 4.14 9.81 -6.65
CA ILE A 14 4.66 10.75 -5.66
C ILE A 14 4.15 10.37 -4.27
N LEU A 15 2.85 10.12 -4.10
CA LEU A 15 2.28 9.68 -2.81
C LEU A 15 2.88 8.36 -2.33
N ALA A 16 3.02 7.36 -3.22
CA ALA A 16 3.70 6.11 -2.89
C ALA A 16 5.20 6.30 -2.58
N ARG A 17 5.81 7.42 -2.98
CA ARG A 17 7.21 7.76 -2.65
C ARG A 17 7.34 8.64 -1.40
N THR A 18 6.34 9.44 -1.05
CA THR A 18 6.37 10.33 0.11
C THR A 18 5.64 9.78 1.33
N ALA A 19 4.84 8.73 1.18
CA ALA A 19 4.19 8.08 2.31
C ALA A 19 5.18 7.23 3.10
N ASP A 20 5.13 7.36 4.43
CA ASP A 20 5.88 6.51 5.35
C ASP A 20 5.32 5.07 5.39
N GLY A 21 4.06 4.89 4.99
CA GLY A 21 3.38 3.61 4.87
C GLY A 21 2.06 3.69 4.10
N VAL A 22 1.54 2.55 3.64
CA VAL A 22 0.32 2.45 2.81
C VAL A 22 -0.67 1.45 3.39
N ILE A 23 -1.96 1.82 3.47
CA ILE A 23 -3.07 0.89 3.72
C ILE A 23 -3.91 0.79 2.45
N ALA A 24 -3.92 -0.38 1.81
CA ALA A 24 -4.73 -0.65 0.63
C ALA A 24 -6.11 -1.19 1.04
N ILE A 25 -7.19 -0.48 0.70
CA ILE A 25 -8.56 -0.85 1.09
C ILE A 25 -9.40 -1.14 -0.15
N GLY A 26 -10.10 -2.28 -0.15
CA GLY A 26 -11.01 -2.66 -1.23
C GLY A 26 -10.28 -3.14 -2.50
N GLY A 27 -11.04 -3.38 -3.58
CA GLY A 27 -10.52 -4.00 -4.80
C GLY A 27 -10.89 -3.21 -6.06
N GLY A 28 -9.87 -2.85 -6.84
CA GLY A 28 -9.97 -2.22 -8.15
C GLY A 28 -8.60 -2.17 -8.84
N LEU A 29 -8.56 -1.91 -10.14
CA LEU A 29 -7.31 -1.85 -10.91
C LEU A 29 -6.39 -0.71 -10.44
N GLY A 30 -6.96 0.43 -10.04
CA GLY A 30 -6.23 1.52 -9.41
C GLY A 30 -5.50 1.07 -8.14
N THR A 31 -6.23 0.46 -7.21
CA THR A 31 -5.68 -0.10 -5.97
C THR A 31 -4.59 -1.14 -6.23
N LEU A 32 -4.76 -2.00 -7.23
CA LEU A 32 -3.73 -2.98 -7.61
C LEU A 32 -2.43 -2.29 -8.05
N SER A 33 -2.53 -1.24 -8.88
CA SER A 33 -1.37 -0.48 -9.34
C SER A 33 -0.62 0.22 -8.20
N GLU A 34 -1.35 0.75 -7.22
CA GLU A 34 -0.79 1.40 -6.04
C GLU A 34 -0.11 0.38 -5.11
N ILE A 35 -0.72 -0.80 -4.91
CA ILE A 35 -0.11 -1.92 -4.18
C ILE A 35 1.22 -2.32 -4.82
N ALA A 36 1.22 -2.55 -6.14
CA ALA A 36 2.42 -2.94 -6.87
C ALA A 36 3.53 -1.88 -6.74
N LEU A 37 3.16 -0.60 -6.80
CA LEU A 37 4.11 0.50 -6.68
C LEU A 37 4.72 0.61 -5.28
N ALA A 38 3.92 0.41 -4.23
CA ALA A 38 4.40 0.39 -2.85
C ALA A 38 5.39 -0.77 -2.61
N LEU A 39 5.05 -1.98 -3.06
CA LEU A 39 5.92 -3.15 -2.95
C LEU A 39 7.25 -2.96 -3.70
N ARG A 40 7.20 -2.44 -4.93
CA ARG A 40 8.41 -2.15 -5.73
C ARG A 40 9.30 -1.08 -5.11
N ASN A 41 8.72 -0.11 -4.42
CA ASN A 41 9.45 0.95 -3.72
C ASN A 41 9.85 0.56 -2.29
N GLN A 42 9.66 -0.70 -1.89
CA GLN A 42 9.95 -1.22 -0.54
C GLN A 42 9.27 -0.41 0.57
N ARG A 43 8.08 0.11 0.30
CA ARG A 43 7.31 0.87 1.28
C ARG A 43 6.48 -0.09 2.15
N PRO A 44 6.40 0.14 3.47
CA PRO A 44 5.49 -0.63 4.32
C PRO A 44 4.06 -0.54 3.77
N ILE A 45 3.46 -1.70 3.48
CA ILE A 45 2.09 -1.76 2.96
C ILE A 45 1.31 -2.92 3.60
N VAL A 46 0.06 -2.66 3.94
CA VAL A 46 -0.90 -3.66 4.45
C VAL A 46 -2.25 -3.49 3.74
N GLY A 47 -2.92 -4.60 3.47
CA GLY A 47 -4.22 -4.65 2.81
C GLY A 47 -5.39 -4.90 3.76
N ILE A 48 -6.54 -4.29 3.52
CA ILE A 48 -7.82 -4.61 4.17
C ILE A 48 -8.85 -4.91 3.08
N ARG A 49 -9.39 -6.13 3.08
CA ARG A 49 -10.42 -6.57 2.11
C ARG A 49 -10.03 -6.22 0.66
N THR A 50 -8.76 -6.45 0.31
CA THR A 50 -8.15 -6.10 -0.98
C THR A 50 -7.59 -7.33 -1.71
N TRP A 51 -6.82 -7.10 -2.77
CA TRP A 51 -6.16 -8.09 -3.60
C TRP A 51 -5.30 -9.07 -2.78
N ARG A 52 -5.25 -10.33 -3.24
CA ARG A 52 -4.27 -11.33 -2.83
C ARG A 52 -3.53 -11.80 -4.06
N PHE A 53 -2.24 -12.04 -3.93
CA PHE A 53 -1.42 -12.55 -5.02
C PHE A 53 -1.35 -14.07 -4.92
N ASP A 54 -2.06 -14.75 -5.80
CA ASP A 54 -1.95 -16.18 -5.99
C ASP A 54 -1.13 -16.43 -7.27
N ARG A 55 0.16 -16.71 -7.09
CA ARG A 55 1.15 -16.82 -8.19
C ARG A 55 2.21 -17.85 -7.82
N ASP A 56 2.51 -18.73 -8.76
CA ASP A 56 3.65 -19.64 -8.66
C ASP A 56 4.97 -18.90 -8.88
N GLN A 57 6.00 -19.26 -8.11
CA GLN A 57 7.37 -18.68 -8.18
C GLN A 57 7.44 -17.17 -7.89
N ARG A 58 7.24 -16.78 -6.62
CA ARG A 58 7.25 -15.36 -6.21
C ARG A 58 8.65 -14.73 -6.29
N THR A 59 8.75 -13.62 -7.01
CA THR A 59 9.90 -12.70 -6.98
C THR A 59 9.66 -11.48 -6.09
N GLU A 60 8.41 -11.11 -5.87
CA GLU A 60 7.99 -9.96 -5.07
C GLU A 60 7.45 -10.36 -3.68
N PRO A 61 7.55 -9.47 -2.68
CA PRO A 61 7.01 -9.71 -1.35
C PRO A 61 5.48 -9.85 -1.34
N GLU A 62 4.97 -10.66 -0.41
CA GLU A 62 3.54 -10.82 -0.18
C GLU A 62 2.93 -9.52 0.36
N LEU A 63 1.66 -9.26 0.02
CA LEU A 63 0.87 -8.21 0.65
C LEU A 63 0.27 -8.75 1.96
N PRO A 64 0.71 -8.27 3.13
CA PRO A 64 0.09 -8.61 4.41
C PRO A 64 -1.37 -8.13 4.42
N VAL A 65 -2.26 -8.89 5.06
CA VAL A 65 -3.68 -8.55 5.13
C VAL A 65 -4.10 -8.44 6.60
N ALA A 66 -4.77 -7.33 6.93
CA ALA A 66 -5.40 -7.08 8.22
C ALA A 66 -6.92 -7.27 8.12
N ALA A 67 -7.55 -7.76 9.19
CA ALA A 67 -8.99 -7.91 9.26
C ALA A 67 -9.68 -6.60 9.66
N THR A 68 -8.97 -5.73 10.41
CA THR A 68 -9.50 -4.46 10.91
C THR A 68 -8.58 -3.27 10.62
N PRO A 69 -9.12 -2.04 10.63
CA PRO A 69 -8.30 -0.83 10.53
C PRO A 69 -7.27 -0.69 11.65
N ALA A 70 -7.59 -1.14 12.88
CA ALA A 70 -6.68 -1.08 14.01
C ALA A 70 -5.46 -1.97 13.80
N GLU A 71 -5.67 -3.23 13.39
CA GLU A 71 -4.58 -4.16 13.07
C GLU A 71 -3.68 -3.63 11.94
N ALA A 72 -4.26 -2.97 10.93
CA ALA A 72 -3.50 -2.37 9.85
C ALA A 72 -2.61 -1.22 10.34
N LEU A 73 -3.11 -0.39 11.25
CA LEU A 73 -2.34 0.70 11.86
C LEU A 73 -1.21 0.15 12.74
N ASP A 74 -1.50 -0.81 13.61
CA ASP A 74 -0.50 -1.44 14.47
C ASP A 74 0.63 -2.06 13.64
N TRP A 75 0.26 -2.79 12.57
CA TRP A 75 1.23 -3.40 11.67
C TRP A 75 2.15 -2.37 11.00
N LEU A 76 1.58 -1.24 10.58
CA LEU A 76 2.32 -0.15 9.94
C LEU A 76 3.22 0.58 10.92
N PHE A 77 2.73 0.97 12.09
CA PHE A 77 3.51 1.71 13.07
C PHE A 77 4.68 0.91 13.63
N GLN A 78 4.59 -0.42 13.69
CA GLN A 78 5.73 -1.28 14.01
C GLN A 78 6.86 -1.23 12.97
N ARG A 79 6.58 -0.79 11.74
CA ARG A 79 7.51 -0.81 10.59
C ARG A 79 7.89 0.57 10.09
N MET A 80 7.17 1.59 10.51
CA MET A 80 7.53 2.97 10.26
C MET A 80 8.64 3.39 11.24
N PRO A 81 9.66 4.14 10.79
CA PRO A 81 10.58 4.79 11.71
C PRO A 81 9.78 5.71 12.65
N GLN A 82 10.10 5.71 13.94
CA GLN A 82 9.45 6.63 14.89
C GLN A 82 9.61 8.07 14.38
N PRO A 83 8.54 8.89 14.39
CA PRO A 83 8.69 10.31 14.14
C PRO A 83 9.64 10.87 15.21
N ALA A 84 10.68 11.57 14.76
CA ALA A 84 11.58 12.30 15.62
C ALA A 84 10.85 13.42 16.38
#